data_AF-A0A9X4P313-F1
#
_entry.id   AF-A0A9X4P313-F1
#
_cell.length_a   1.000
_cell.length_b   1.000
_cell.length_c   1.000
_cell.angle_alpha   90.00
_cell.angle_beta   90.00
_cell.angle_gamma   90.00
#
_symmetry.space_group_name_H-M   'P 1'
#
loop_
_entity.id
_entity.type
_entity.pdbx_description
1 polymer ?
#
loop_
_entity_poly.entity_id
_entity_poly.type
_entity_poly.pdbx_seq_one_letter_code
_entity_poly.pdbx_strand_id
1 'polypeptide(L)'
;MTERKETMGKEESVALDHCQELMETVETIEEKLHQLEVINIEFHQEIQNKINHRSALLSFSFPVLILAFYIINDFSFVQGHEQLGRSVLETFLITFMLSFALCALGIFLNDILKKIFGSNTLPIGRKALVKQFLPKYNQKRQLLIESLKEALACETLISTDVPEKYLNAKSLGYIIEVLSVEDARTLYEAVKLLELEIKNARVEQSLLTEPSTLRAQKAIASQQGFEKGV
;
A
#
# COMPACT_ATOMS: atom_id res chain seq x y z
N MET A 1 2.69 -54.46 -22.22
CA MET A 1 2.97 -53.78 -20.92
C MET A 1 3.73 -52.46 -21.09
N THR A 2 4.26 -52.18 -22.29
CA THR A 2 5.01 -50.97 -22.65
C THR A 2 4.12 -49.78 -23.03
N GLU A 3 3.00 -50.01 -23.74
CA GLU A 3 2.05 -48.94 -24.12
C GLU A 3 1.39 -48.22 -22.92
N ARG A 4 1.13 -48.95 -21.82
CA ARG A 4 0.49 -48.37 -20.62
C ARG A 4 1.37 -47.37 -19.88
N LYS A 5 2.70 -47.49 -20.01
CA LYS A 5 3.67 -46.57 -19.40
C LYS A 5 3.84 -45.30 -20.24
N GLU A 6 3.75 -45.41 -21.57
CA GLU A 6 3.83 -44.26 -22.48
C GLU A 6 2.55 -43.40 -22.47
N THR A 7 1.36 -44.00 -22.31
CA THR A 7 0.13 -43.21 -22.14
C THR A 7 0.06 -42.56 -20.76
N MET A 8 0.56 -43.21 -19.71
CA MET A 8 0.62 -42.64 -18.35
C MET A 8 1.54 -41.40 -18.26
N GLY A 9 2.73 -41.45 -18.85
CA GLY A 9 3.66 -40.31 -18.79
C GLY A 9 3.17 -39.06 -19.55
N LYS A 10 2.25 -39.23 -20.51
CA LYS A 10 1.60 -38.11 -21.21
C LYS A 10 0.50 -37.44 -20.38
N GLU A 11 -0.27 -38.21 -19.61
CA GLU A 11 -1.31 -37.64 -18.74
C GLU A 11 -0.68 -36.88 -17.56
N GLU A 12 0.43 -37.39 -17.01
CA GLU A 12 1.20 -36.73 -15.95
C GLU A 12 1.84 -35.41 -16.42
N SER A 13 2.44 -35.40 -17.62
CA SER A 13 3.02 -34.15 -18.17
C SER A 13 1.95 -33.09 -18.41
N VAL A 14 0.79 -33.48 -18.92
CA VAL A 14 -0.33 -32.56 -19.20
C VAL A 14 -0.94 -32.01 -17.91
N ALA A 15 -1.06 -32.81 -16.85
CA ALA A 15 -1.56 -32.35 -15.56
C ALA A 15 -0.60 -31.35 -14.89
N LEU A 16 0.71 -31.58 -15.00
CA LEU A 16 1.74 -30.68 -14.48
C LEU A 16 1.77 -29.37 -15.25
N ASP A 17 1.74 -29.42 -16.59
CA ASP A 17 1.69 -28.23 -17.45
C ASP A 17 0.45 -27.37 -17.14
N HIS A 18 -0.72 -28.01 -16.95
CA HIS A 18 -1.95 -27.31 -16.57
C HIS A 18 -1.83 -26.65 -15.17
N CYS A 19 -1.22 -27.31 -14.20
CA CYS A 19 -1.00 -26.73 -12.87
C CYS A 19 0.00 -25.56 -12.90
N GLN A 20 1.02 -25.63 -13.76
CA GLN A 20 1.97 -24.54 -13.95
C GLN A 20 1.30 -23.31 -14.58
N GLU A 21 0.48 -23.50 -15.59
CA GLU A 21 -0.30 -22.41 -16.20
C GLU A 21 -1.30 -21.79 -15.21
N LEU A 22 -1.94 -22.63 -14.38
CA LEU A 22 -2.82 -22.19 -13.30
C LEU A 22 -2.05 -21.39 -12.23
N MET A 23 -0.84 -21.84 -11.88
CA MET A 23 0.05 -21.13 -10.96
C MET A 23 0.41 -19.75 -11.50
N GLU A 24 0.87 -19.66 -12.75
CA GLU A 24 1.26 -18.38 -13.37
C GLU A 24 0.08 -17.39 -13.39
N THR A 25 -1.12 -17.89 -13.69
CA THR A 25 -2.36 -17.09 -13.65
C THR A 25 -2.65 -16.58 -12.24
N VAL A 26 -2.55 -17.44 -11.22
CA VAL A 26 -2.79 -17.08 -9.82
C VAL A 26 -1.73 -16.13 -9.26
N GLU A 27 -0.46 -16.34 -9.59
CA GLU A 27 0.64 -15.44 -9.21
C GLU A 27 0.44 -14.06 -9.84
N THR A 28 0.04 -14.00 -11.11
CA THR A 28 -0.31 -12.73 -11.78
C THR A 28 -1.45 -12.02 -11.03
N ILE A 29 -2.50 -12.74 -10.64
CA ILE A 29 -3.61 -12.16 -9.85
C ILE A 29 -3.09 -11.61 -8.51
N GLU A 30 -2.25 -12.35 -7.79
CA GLU A 30 -1.66 -11.92 -6.52
C GLU A 30 -0.77 -10.68 -6.69
N GLU A 31 0.05 -10.63 -7.73
CA GLU A 31 0.90 -9.49 -8.04
C GLU A 31 0.04 -8.23 -8.31
N LYS A 32 -1.01 -8.35 -9.13
CA LYS A 32 -1.90 -7.22 -9.44
C LYS A 32 -2.68 -6.75 -8.20
N LEU A 33 -3.11 -7.68 -7.35
CA LEU A 33 -3.73 -7.36 -6.06
C LEU A 33 -2.77 -6.59 -5.14
N HIS A 34 -1.51 -7.02 -5.08
CA HIS A 34 -0.49 -6.30 -4.32
C HIS A 34 -0.24 -4.91 -4.89
N GLN A 35 -0.13 -4.76 -6.23
CA GLN A 35 0.00 -3.46 -6.88
C GLN A 35 -1.20 -2.54 -6.57
N LEU A 36 -2.41 -3.07 -6.48
CA LEU A 36 -3.60 -2.31 -6.08
C LEU A 36 -3.49 -1.77 -4.64
N GLU A 37 -2.99 -2.59 -3.71
CA GLU A 37 -2.75 -2.18 -2.33
C GLU A 37 -1.67 -1.09 -2.25
N VAL A 38 -0.55 -1.30 -2.96
CA VAL A 38 0.55 -0.33 -3.04
C VAL A 38 0.05 1.03 -3.54
N ILE A 39 -0.75 1.06 -4.61
CA ILE A 39 -1.34 2.30 -5.14
C ILE A 39 -2.20 3.01 -4.09
N ASN A 40 -2.97 2.26 -3.29
CA ASN A 40 -3.79 2.84 -2.23
C ASN A 40 -2.94 3.43 -1.10
N ILE A 41 -1.85 2.74 -0.72
CA ILE A 41 -0.89 3.22 0.27
C ILE A 41 -0.20 4.49 -0.24
N GLU A 42 0.34 4.46 -1.47
CA GLU A 42 0.99 5.59 -2.12
C GLU A 42 0.07 6.81 -2.18
N PHE A 43 -1.21 6.63 -2.52
CA PHE A 43 -2.20 7.71 -2.55
C PHE A 43 -2.32 8.42 -1.19
N HIS A 44 -2.46 7.64 -0.12
CA HIS A 44 -2.58 8.19 1.23
C HIS A 44 -1.29 8.85 1.71
N GLN A 45 -0.14 8.26 1.36
CA GLN A 45 1.18 8.81 1.67
C GLN A 45 1.45 10.12 0.93
N GLU A 46 1.14 10.23 -0.36
CA GLU A 46 1.32 11.47 -1.11
C GLU A 46 0.47 12.62 -0.52
N ILE A 47 -0.78 12.33 -0.15
CA ILE A 47 -1.66 13.30 0.50
C ILE A 47 -1.07 13.75 1.85
N GLN A 48 -0.65 12.79 2.69
CA GLN A 48 -0.03 13.10 3.98
C GLN A 48 1.27 13.88 3.84
N ASN A 49 2.13 13.51 2.89
CA ASN A 49 3.37 14.22 2.63
C ASN A 49 3.12 15.67 2.20
N LYS A 50 2.13 15.92 1.34
CA LYS A 50 1.76 17.31 1.00
C LYS A 50 1.18 18.08 2.18
N ILE A 51 0.37 17.46 3.03
CA ILE A 51 -0.14 18.08 4.25
C ILE A 51 1.01 18.43 5.20
N ASN A 52 1.91 17.48 5.45
CA ASN A 52 3.08 17.66 6.29
C ASN A 52 4.01 18.75 5.75
N HIS A 53 4.27 18.76 4.44
CA HIS A 53 5.12 19.77 3.82
C HIS A 53 4.51 21.17 3.94
N ARG A 54 3.20 21.34 3.65
CA ARG A 54 2.50 22.62 3.81
C ARG A 54 2.48 23.09 5.26
N SER A 55 2.24 22.17 6.19
CA SER A 55 2.19 22.46 7.62
C SER A 55 3.57 22.89 8.13
N ALA A 56 4.63 22.15 7.78
CA ALA A 56 5.99 22.49 8.14
C ALA A 56 6.39 23.86 7.57
N LEU A 57 6.13 24.10 6.28
CA LEU A 57 6.48 25.37 5.63
C LEU A 57 5.86 26.57 6.35
N LEU A 58 4.56 26.50 6.68
CA LEU A 58 3.87 27.57 7.39
C LEU A 58 4.32 27.71 8.86
N SER A 59 4.62 26.59 9.51
CA SER A 59 5.06 26.56 10.90
C SER A 59 6.47 27.08 11.11
N PHE A 60 7.33 26.95 10.09
CA PHE A 60 8.67 27.53 10.10
C PHE A 60 8.68 28.98 9.61
N SER A 61 7.85 29.33 8.61
CA SER A 61 7.83 30.69 8.08
C SER A 61 7.29 31.70 9.10
N PHE A 62 6.27 31.35 9.89
CA PHE A 62 5.65 32.26 10.85
C PHE A 62 6.60 32.73 11.97
N PRO A 63 7.32 31.85 12.69
CA PRO A 63 8.32 32.26 13.68
C PRO A 63 9.49 33.05 13.08
N VAL A 64 9.94 32.68 11.86
CA VAL A 64 11.03 33.39 11.17
C VAL A 64 10.62 34.82 10.82
N LEU A 65 9.38 35.02 10.35
CA LEU A 65 8.86 36.36 10.07
C LEU A 65 8.74 37.21 11.33
N ILE A 66 8.29 36.63 12.44
CA ILE A 66 8.24 37.34 13.74
C ILE A 66 9.64 37.71 14.21
N LEU A 67 10.60 36.78 14.11
CA LEU A 67 11.99 37.05 14.48
C LEU A 67 12.60 38.15 13.61
N ALA A 68 12.38 38.10 12.30
CA ALA A 68 12.85 39.14 11.38
C ALA A 68 12.22 40.51 11.70
N PHE A 69 10.90 40.54 11.95
CA PHE A 69 10.20 41.75 12.36
C PHE A 69 10.73 42.30 13.70
N TYR A 70 11.02 41.42 14.66
CA TYR A 70 11.60 41.80 15.94
C TYR A 70 13.00 42.38 15.76
N ILE A 71 13.89 41.75 14.99
CA ILE A 71 15.25 42.25 14.73
C ILE A 71 15.23 43.60 13.98
N ILE A 72 14.29 43.79 13.05
CA ILE A 72 14.19 45.03 12.28
C ILE A 72 13.64 46.18 13.14
N ASN A 73 12.67 45.92 14.04
CA ASN A 73 12.05 46.97 14.86
C ASN A 73 12.74 47.19 16.22
N ASP A 74 13.36 46.16 16.78
CA ASP A 74 14.22 46.31 17.96
C ASP A 74 15.56 46.87 17.49
N PHE A 75 15.61 48.21 17.40
CA PHE A 75 16.76 49.04 17.02
C PHE A 75 18.05 48.76 17.84
N SER A 76 17.99 47.91 18.87
CA SER A 76 19.08 47.59 19.79
C SER A 76 20.26 46.85 19.16
N PHE A 77 20.06 46.18 18.01
CA PHE A 77 21.14 45.51 17.27
C PHE A 77 21.77 46.36 16.16
N VAL A 78 21.05 47.34 15.61
CA VAL A 78 21.47 48.11 14.42
C VAL A 78 22.06 49.48 14.79
N GLN A 79 21.60 50.11 15.88
CA GLN A 79 22.20 51.33 16.41
C GLN A 79 22.86 51.02 17.75
N GLY A 80 24.19 50.98 17.74
CA GLY A 80 25.02 50.45 18.81
C GLY A 80 24.71 51.03 20.20
N HIS A 81 24.67 50.12 21.19
CA HIS A 81 25.04 50.23 22.62
C HIS A 81 24.62 51.43 23.50
N GLU A 82 24.10 52.54 22.98
CA GLU A 82 23.98 53.78 23.76
C GLU A 82 22.55 54.13 24.21
N GLN A 83 21.51 53.57 23.60
CA GLN A 83 20.13 54.03 23.89
C GLN A 83 19.38 53.24 24.98
N LEU A 84 19.86 52.06 25.41
CA LEU A 84 19.15 51.22 26.38
C LEU A 84 19.96 50.76 27.61
N GLY A 85 21.27 51.05 27.68
CA GLY A 85 22.10 50.68 28.84
C GLY A 85 22.16 49.19 29.16
N ARG A 86 21.76 48.31 28.24
CA ARG A 86 21.76 46.85 28.42
C ARG A 86 23.14 46.27 28.12
N SER A 87 23.56 45.32 28.94
CA SER A 87 24.82 44.59 28.71
C SER A 87 24.70 43.67 27.49
N VAL A 88 25.82 43.41 26.81
CA VAL A 88 25.91 42.44 25.69
C VAL A 88 25.29 41.09 26.06
N LEU A 89 25.52 40.64 27.30
CA LEU A 89 25.01 39.37 27.82
C LEU A 89 23.49 39.39 27.98
N GLU A 90 22.91 40.49 28.46
CA GLU A 90 21.47 40.66 28.61
C GLU A 90 20.77 40.62 27.24
N THR A 91 21.30 41.34 26.26
CA THR A 91 20.77 41.32 24.88
C THR A 91 20.85 39.92 24.28
N PHE A 92 21.99 39.23 24.43
CA PHE A 92 22.15 37.84 23.97
C PHE A 92 21.12 36.89 24.62
N LEU A 93 20.95 36.95 25.94
CA LEU A 93 20.00 36.10 26.65
C LEU A 93 18.55 36.35 26.22
N ILE A 94 18.16 37.62 26.03
CA ILE A 94 16.83 37.98 25.55
C ILE A 94 16.59 37.42 24.15
N THR A 95 17.53 37.63 23.21
CA THR A 95 17.40 37.12 21.83
C THR A 95 17.40 35.59 21.80
N PHE A 96 18.20 34.94 22.64
CA PHE A 96 18.23 33.48 22.76
C PHE A 96 16.90 32.93 23.28
N MET A 97 16.37 33.48 24.38
CA MET A 97 15.09 33.05 24.95
C MET A 97 13.93 33.30 23.99
N LEU A 98 13.94 34.42 23.27
CA LEU A 98 12.94 34.73 22.24
C LEU A 98 13.01 33.73 21.08
N SER A 99 14.21 33.42 20.59
CA SER A 99 14.42 32.44 19.52
C SER A 99 13.98 31.03 19.94
N PHE A 100 14.27 30.65 21.19
CA PHE A 100 13.84 29.38 21.75
C PHE A 100 12.31 29.30 21.87
N ALA A 101 11.67 30.35 22.38
CA ALA A 101 10.21 30.43 22.48
C ALA A 101 9.54 30.39 21.10
N LEU A 102 10.09 31.10 20.11
CA LEU A 102 9.60 31.08 18.73
C LEU A 102 9.78 29.71 18.06
N CYS A 103 10.88 29.02 18.34
CA CYS A 103 11.10 27.66 17.86
C CYS A 103 10.08 26.68 18.45
N ALA A 104 9.86 26.73 19.78
CA ALA A 104 8.84 25.92 20.44
C ALA A 104 7.43 26.21 19.92
N LEU A 105 7.11 27.48 19.67
CA LEU A 105 5.85 27.89 19.05
C LEU A 105 5.70 27.32 17.64
N GLY A 106 6.77 27.30 16.84
CA GLY A 106 6.78 26.71 15.50
C GLY A 106 6.48 25.20 15.52
N ILE A 107 7.10 24.45 16.45
CA ILE A 107 6.81 23.01 16.61
C ILE A 107 5.32 22.80 16.96
N PHE A 108 4.80 23.57 17.91
CA PHE A 108 3.39 23.50 18.31
C PHE A 108 2.44 23.88 17.15
N LEU A 109 2.78 24.91 16.38
CA LEU A 109 2.02 25.32 15.19
C LEU A 109 1.97 24.20 14.16
N ASN A 110 3.04 23.40 14.00
CA ASN A 110 3.10 22.32 13.03
C ASN A 110 2.05 21.25 13.31
N ASP A 111 1.85 20.88 14.57
CA ASP A 111 0.84 19.88 14.93
C ASP A 111 -0.58 20.42 14.74
N ILE A 112 -0.81 21.70 15.08
CA ILE A 112 -2.09 22.37 14.80
C ILE A 112 -2.36 22.42 13.29
N LEU A 113 -1.38 22.86 12.51
CA LEU A 113 -1.53 23.00 11.06
C LEU A 113 -1.71 21.65 10.37
N LYS A 114 -1.01 20.60 10.80
CA LYS A 114 -1.27 19.23 10.32
C LYS A 114 -2.70 18.81 10.56
N LYS A 115 -3.25 19.08 11.75
CA LYS A 115 -4.64 18.77 12.09
C LYS A 115 -5.63 19.58 11.25
N ILE A 116 -5.34 20.85 11.03
CA ILE A 116 -6.15 21.77 10.22
C ILE A 116 -6.14 21.36 8.74
N PHE A 117 -4.97 21.19 8.12
CA PHE A 117 -4.86 20.76 6.72
C PHE A 117 -5.28 19.31 6.49
N GLY A 118 -5.13 18.46 7.50
CA GLY A 118 -5.59 17.08 7.49
C GLY A 118 -7.11 16.93 7.62
N SER A 119 -7.79 17.97 8.09
CA SER A 119 -9.25 17.98 8.17
C SER A 119 -9.91 18.15 6.80
N ASN A 120 -11.15 17.69 6.70
CA ASN A 120 -11.96 17.84 5.49
C ASN A 120 -12.69 19.20 5.41
N THR A 121 -12.50 20.09 6.40
CA THR A 121 -13.22 21.36 6.51
C THR A 121 -12.58 22.47 5.67
N LEU A 122 -11.27 22.38 5.40
CA LEU A 122 -10.58 23.40 4.60
C LEU A 122 -10.70 23.15 3.09
N PRO A 123 -11.00 24.20 2.30
CA PRO A 123 -11.06 24.11 0.84
C PRO A 123 -9.69 23.83 0.19
N ILE A 124 -8.57 24.06 0.90
CA ILE A 124 -7.20 23.76 0.45
C ILE A 124 -6.62 22.56 1.24
N GLY A 125 -7.42 21.91 2.09
CA GLY A 125 -7.02 20.78 2.93
C GLY A 125 -7.06 19.42 2.21
N ARG A 126 -7.17 18.35 2.99
CA ARG A 126 -7.16 16.95 2.52
C ARG A 126 -8.14 16.71 1.38
N LYS A 127 -9.36 17.24 1.47
CA LYS A 127 -10.42 17.05 0.45
C LYS A 127 -10.00 17.54 -0.95
N ALA A 128 -9.34 18.68 -1.04
CA ALA A 128 -8.88 19.21 -2.31
C ALA A 128 -7.69 18.43 -2.87
N LEU A 129 -6.77 18.00 -2.01
CA LEU A 129 -5.67 17.11 -2.41
C LEU A 129 -6.21 15.77 -2.93
N VAL A 130 -7.15 15.16 -2.21
CA VAL A 130 -7.87 13.96 -2.66
C VAL A 130 -8.46 14.20 -4.04
N LYS A 131 -9.26 15.26 -4.23
CA LYS A 131 -9.89 15.56 -5.53
C LYS A 131 -8.88 15.76 -6.66
N GLN A 132 -7.73 16.38 -6.37
CA GLN A 132 -6.67 16.62 -7.36
C GLN A 132 -5.98 15.33 -7.79
N PHE A 133 -5.67 14.44 -6.85
CA PHE A 133 -4.93 13.21 -7.13
C PHE A 133 -5.82 12.07 -7.60
N LEU A 134 -7.07 12.01 -7.11
CA LEU A 134 -8.04 10.96 -7.43
C LEU A 134 -8.10 10.56 -8.91
N PRO A 135 -8.15 11.47 -9.92
CA PRO A 135 -8.23 11.05 -11.31
C PRO A 135 -7.01 10.23 -11.77
N LYS A 136 -5.79 10.62 -11.38
CA LYS A 136 -4.55 9.91 -11.74
C LYS A 136 -4.52 8.50 -11.13
N TYR A 137 -4.95 8.39 -9.87
CA TYR A 137 -4.98 7.12 -9.15
C TYR A 137 -6.11 6.20 -9.63
N ASN A 138 -7.29 6.77 -9.92
CA ASN A 138 -8.40 6.02 -10.50
C ASN A 138 -8.05 5.42 -11.85
N GLN A 139 -7.32 6.15 -12.70
CA GLN A 139 -6.87 5.61 -13.99
C GLN A 139 -5.95 4.40 -13.82
N LYS A 140 -4.91 4.51 -12.96
CA LYS A 140 -4.02 3.38 -12.66
C LYS A 140 -4.77 2.18 -12.07
N ARG A 141 -5.68 2.46 -11.13
CA ARG A 141 -6.52 1.44 -10.49
C ARG A 141 -7.44 0.74 -11.49
N GLN A 142 -8.09 1.48 -12.38
CA GLN A 142 -8.95 0.91 -13.42
C GLN A 142 -8.17 -0.01 -14.36
N LEU A 143 -6.95 0.36 -14.75
CA LEU A 143 -6.09 -0.52 -15.58
C LEU A 143 -5.78 -1.85 -14.88
N LEU A 144 -5.43 -1.82 -13.58
CA LEU A 144 -5.19 -3.04 -12.83
C LEU A 144 -6.45 -3.89 -12.66
N ILE A 145 -7.59 -3.24 -12.47
CA ILE A 145 -8.87 -3.92 -12.30
C ILE A 145 -9.33 -4.58 -13.59
N GLU A 146 -9.12 -3.94 -14.74
CA GLU A 146 -9.41 -4.56 -16.03
C GLU A 146 -8.50 -5.77 -16.27
N SER A 147 -7.21 -5.64 -15.99
CA SER A 147 -6.27 -6.77 -16.04
C SER A 147 -6.66 -7.92 -15.10
N LEU A 148 -7.18 -7.61 -13.91
CA LEU A 148 -7.69 -8.63 -12.98
C LEU A 148 -8.94 -9.34 -13.52
N LYS A 149 -9.85 -8.64 -14.21
CA LYS A 149 -11.00 -9.27 -14.87
C LYS A 149 -10.56 -10.19 -16.00
N GLU A 150 -9.59 -9.77 -16.79
CA GLU A 150 -9.02 -10.59 -17.87
C GLU A 150 -8.40 -11.87 -17.31
N ALA A 151 -7.58 -11.76 -16.26
CA ALA A 151 -6.97 -12.93 -15.61
C ALA A 151 -8.00 -13.87 -14.96
N LEU A 152 -9.08 -13.31 -14.39
CA LEU A 152 -10.19 -14.10 -13.84
C LEU A 152 -11.02 -14.80 -14.93
N ALA A 153 -10.99 -14.30 -16.17
CA ALA A 153 -11.71 -14.88 -17.30
C ALA A 153 -10.89 -15.94 -18.06
N CYS A 154 -9.65 -16.24 -17.62
CA CYS A 154 -8.83 -17.29 -18.21
C CYS A 154 -9.55 -18.65 -18.18
N GLU A 155 -9.60 -19.30 -19.34
CA GLU A 155 -10.28 -20.59 -19.52
C GLU A 155 -9.70 -21.68 -18.62
N THR A 156 -8.38 -21.64 -18.39
CA THR A 156 -7.64 -22.55 -17.50
C THR A 156 -8.10 -22.46 -16.04
N LEU A 157 -8.42 -21.25 -15.58
CA LEU A 157 -8.95 -21.01 -14.24
C LEU A 157 -10.41 -21.46 -14.11
N ILE A 158 -11.20 -21.32 -15.19
CA ILE A 158 -12.63 -21.67 -15.20
C ILE A 158 -12.86 -23.18 -15.31
N SER A 159 -12.01 -23.86 -16.08
CA SER A 159 -12.13 -25.30 -16.39
C SER A 159 -11.33 -26.20 -15.45
N THR A 160 -10.64 -25.65 -14.46
CA THR A 160 -9.80 -26.42 -13.54
C THR A 160 -10.62 -27.30 -12.58
N ASP A 161 -10.12 -28.52 -12.35
CA ASP A 161 -10.65 -29.44 -11.35
C ASP A 161 -10.15 -29.10 -9.92
N VAL A 162 -9.26 -28.11 -9.77
CA VAL A 162 -8.77 -27.66 -8.46
C VAL A 162 -9.87 -26.88 -7.73
N PRO A 163 -10.25 -27.28 -6.50
CA PRO A 163 -11.25 -26.55 -5.71
C PRO A 163 -10.84 -25.09 -5.48
N GLU A 164 -11.81 -24.17 -5.57
CA GLU A 164 -11.56 -22.72 -5.42
C GLU A 164 -10.83 -22.34 -4.13
N LYS A 165 -11.09 -23.06 -3.02
CA LYS A 165 -10.40 -22.88 -1.72
C LYS A 165 -8.87 -23.03 -1.80
N TYR A 166 -8.34 -23.70 -2.83
CA TYR A 166 -6.92 -23.96 -3.05
C TYR A 166 -6.33 -23.14 -4.20
N LEU A 167 -7.10 -22.24 -4.82
CA LEU A 167 -6.61 -21.32 -5.86
C LEU A 167 -5.86 -20.14 -5.23
N ASN A 168 -4.72 -20.45 -4.62
CA ASN A 168 -3.72 -19.50 -4.11
C ASN A 168 -2.32 -20.06 -4.41
N ALA A 169 -1.32 -19.18 -4.50
CA ALA A 169 0.02 -19.59 -4.93
C ALA A 169 0.64 -20.66 -4.01
N LYS A 170 0.37 -20.63 -2.71
CA LYS A 170 0.95 -21.62 -1.77
C LYS A 170 0.36 -23.01 -1.95
N SER A 171 -0.96 -23.11 -2.07
CA SER A 171 -1.68 -24.38 -2.22
C SER A 171 -1.40 -25.00 -3.58
N LEU A 172 -1.34 -24.20 -4.65
CA LEU A 172 -0.91 -24.68 -5.97
C LEU A 172 0.55 -25.12 -5.98
N GLY A 173 1.41 -24.45 -5.20
CA GLY A 173 2.84 -24.76 -5.15
C GLY A 173 3.07 -26.14 -4.56
N TYR A 174 2.33 -26.46 -3.50
CA TYR A 174 2.30 -27.79 -2.92
C TYR A 174 1.79 -28.84 -3.91
N ILE A 175 0.70 -28.57 -4.64
CA ILE A 175 0.15 -29.51 -5.64
C ILE A 175 1.17 -29.81 -6.74
N ILE A 176 1.86 -28.79 -7.25
CA ILE A 176 2.93 -28.95 -8.25
C ILE A 176 4.09 -29.75 -7.67
N GLU A 177 4.52 -29.47 -6.45
CA GLU A 177 5.64 -30.18 -5.80
C GLU A 177 5.33 -31.67 -5.67
N VAL A 178 4.15 -32.02 -5.16
CA VAL A 178 3.71 -33.41 -5.00
C VAL A 178 3.58 -34.15 -6.34
N LEU A 179 3.13 -33.48 -7.41
CA LEU A 179 3.12 -34.06 -8.76
C LEU A 179 4.52 -34.22 -9.34
N SER A 180 5.43 -33.29 -9.06
CA SER A 180 6.80 -33.28 -9.61
C SER A 180 7.73 -34.34 -8.99
N VAL A 181 7.50 -34.71 -7.73
CA VAL A 181 8.27 -35.73 -7.00
C VAL A 181 7.64 -37.13 -7.14
N GLU A 182 6.58 -37.26 -7.96
CA GLU A 182 5.80 -38.49 -8.17
C GLU A 182 5.10 -39.04 -6.91
N ASP A 183 4.92 -38.21 -5.87
CA ASP A 183 4.16 -38.56 -4.66
C ASP A 183 2.64 -38.68 -4.97
N ALA A 184 2.17 -38.01 -6.03
CA ALA A 184 0.87 -38.22 -6.66
C ALA A 184 1.00 -38.40 -8.17
N ARG A 185 0.12 -39.21 -8.78
CA ARG A 185 0.11 -39.45 -10.23
C ARG A 185 -0.98 -38.67 -10.96
N THR A 186 -1.93 -38.12 -10.23
CA THR A 186 -3.05 -37.36 -10.79
C THR A 186 -3.30 -36.11 -9.97
N LEU A 187 -3.87 -35.09 -10.63
CA LEU A 187 -4.29 -33.85 -9.98
C LEU A 187 -5.24 -34.13 -8.78
N TYR A 188 -6.15 -35.08 -8.94
CA TYR A 188 -7.07 -35.50 -7.89
C TYR A 188 -6.34 -36.07 -6.66
N GLU A 189 -5.33 -36.92 -6.88
CA GLU A 189 -4.51 -37.47 -5.79
C GLU A 189 -3.71 -36.37 -5.07
N ALA A 190 -3.12 -35.43 -5.80
CA ALA A 190 -2.36 -34.32 -5.23
C ALA A 190 -3.26 -33.41 -4.36
N VAL A 191 -4.47 -33.07 -4.83
CA VAL A 191 -5.46 -32.32 -4.05
C VAL A 191 -5.90 -33.09 -2.80
N LYS A 192 -6.04 -34.41 -2.90
CA LYS A 192 -6.41 -35.25 -1.75
C LYS A 192 -5.30 -35.34 -0.71
N LEU A 193 -4.03 -35.36 -1.14
CA LEU A 193 -2.88 -35.29 -0.23
C LEU A 193 -2.83 -33.94 0.48
N LEU A 194 -3.04 -32.84 -0.24
CA LEU A 194 -3.18 -31.51 0.36
C LEU A 194 -4.31 -31.48 1.41
N GLU A 195 -5.46 -32.10 1.11
CA GLU A 195 -6.58 -32.22 2.07
C GLU A 195 -6.24 -33.00 3.34
N LEU A 196 -5.38 -34.01 3.23
CA LEU A 196 -4.92 -34.77 4.39
C LEU A 196 -3.93 -33.96 5.23
N GLU A 197 -3.03 -33.21 4.58
CA GLU A 197 -2.00 -32.45 5.25
C GLU A 197 -2.55 -31.21 5.97
N ILE A 198 -3.54 -30.56 5.37
CA ILE A 198 -4.27 -29.42 5.95
C ILE A 198 -5.04 -29.81 7.23
N LYS A 199 -5.27 -31.10 7.52
CA LYS A 199 -5.81 -31.51 8.83
C LYS A 199 -4.88 -31.15 9.99
N ASN A 200 -3.61 -30.89 9.72
CA ASN A 200 -2.70 -30.29 10.67
C ASN A 200 -2.90 -28.77 10.71
N ALA A 201 -3.38 -28.26 11.85
CA ALA A 201 -3.67 -26.84 12.04
C ALA A 201 -2.50 -25.88 11.71
N ARG A 202 -1.25 -26.32 11.84
CA ARG A 202 -0.08 -25.50 11.45
C ARG A 202 0.07 -25.40 9.93
N VAL A 203 -0.18 -26.49 9.23
CA VAL A 203 -0.12 -26.56 7.76
C VAL A 203 -1.32 -25.81 7.17
N GLU A 204 -2.50 -25.98 7.77
CA GLU A 204 -3.71 -25.21 7.47
C GLU A 204 -3.42 -23.70 7.49
N GLN A 205 -2.87 -23.17 8.59
CA GLN A 205 -2.56 -21.74 8.71
C GLN A 205 -1.50 -21.27 7.71
N SER A 206 -0.60 -22.14 7.27
CA SER A 206 0.45 -21.79 6.32
C SER A 206 -0.06 -21.74 4.88
N LEU A 207 -0.90 -22.71 4.49
CA LEU A 207 -1.33 -22.99 3.11
C LEU A 207 -2.69 -22.39 2.76
N LEU A 208 -3.64 -22.35 3.71
CA LEU A 208 -4.97 -21.77 3.49
C LEU A 208 -4.94 -20.26 3.74
N THR A 209 -4.48 -19.54 2.73
CA THR A 209 -4.83 -18.13 2.55
C THR A 209 -6.13 -18.00 1.76
N GLU A 210 -6.80 -16.85 1.89
CA GLU A 210 -8.00 -16.57 1.09
C GLU A 210 -7.70 -16.75 -0.41
N PRO A 211 -8.57 -17.45 -1.17
CA PRO A 211 -8.37 -17.68 -2.59
C PRO A 211 -8.10 -16.38 -3.34
N SER A 212 -7.09 -16.40 -4.21
CA SER A 212 -6.65 -15.22 -4.95
C SER A 212 -7.74 -14.76 -5.92
N THR A 213 -8.51 -15.69 -6.46
CA THR A 213 -9.72 -15.43 -7.26
C THR A 213 -10.79 -14.67 -6.48
N LEU A 214 -11.11 -15.12 -5.26
CA LEU A 214 -12.09 -14.49 -4.39
C LEU A 214 -11.65 -13.08 -3.96
N ARG A 215 -10.37 -12.92 -3.62
CA ARG A 215 -9.77 -11.61 -3.31
C ARG A 215 -9.88 -10.65 -4.49
N ALA A 216 -9.59 -11.11 -5.70
CA ALA A 216 -9.75 -10.33 -6.93
C ALA A 216 -11.21 -9.92 -7.18
N GLN A 217 -12.16 -10.84 -7.06
CA GLN A 217 -13.59 -10.53 -7.20
C GLN A 217 -14.05 -9.47 -6.17
N LYS A 218 -13.64 -9.59 -4.91
CA LYS A 218 -13.92 -8.60 -3.86
C LYS A 218 -13.31 -7.24 -4.19
N ALA A 219 -12.07 -7.20 -4.68
CA ALA A 219 -11.42 -5.96 -5.09
C ALA A 219 -12.19 -5.26 -6.23
N ILE A 220 -12.66 -6.01 -7.23
CA ILE A 220 -13.49 -5.50 -8.33
C ILE A 220 -14.83 -4.96 -7.81
N ALA A 221 -15.53 -5.74 -6.97
CA ALA A 221 -16.82 -5.34 -6.40
C ALA A 221 -16.72 -4.08 -5.53
N SER A 222 -15.64 -3.94 -4.76
CA SER A 222 -15.38 -2.75 -3.92
C SER A 222 -15.25 -1.46 -4.73
N GLN A 223 -14.83 -1.55 -6.00
CA GLN A 223 -14.71 -0.38 -6.86
C GLN A 223 -16.05 0.07 -7.42
N GLN A 224 -16.94 -0.88 -7.77
CA GLN A 224 -18.29 -0.58 -8.23
C GLN A 224 -19.13 0.13 -7.15
N GLY A 225 -18.83 -0.08 -5.87
CA GLY A 225 -19.40 0.68 -4.76
C GLY A 225 -18.85 2.11 -4.63
N PHE A 226 -17.59 2.33 -5.00
CA PHE A 226 -16.94 3.64 -4.95
C PHE A 226 -17.41 4.58 -6.07
N GLU A 227 -17.77 4.05 -7.25
CA GLU A 227 -18.36 4.83 -8.34
C GLU A 227 -19.82 5.27 -8.06
N LYS A 228 -20.52 4.57 -7.16
CA LYS A 228 -21.92 4.89 -6.78
C LYS A 228 -22.03 5.78 -5.54
N GLY A 229 -20.91 6.13 -4.88
CA GLY A 229 -20.91 6.71 -3.53
C GLY A 229 -20.10 8.00 -3.34
N VAL A 230 -19.84 8.76 -4.41
CA VAL A 230 -19.26 10.12 -4.33
C VAL A 230 -20.27 11.15 -4.82
#